data_AF-A0A6I4TSY0-F1
#
_entry.id   AF-A0A6I4TSY0-F1
#
_cell.length_a   1.000
_cell.length_b   1.000
_cell.length_c   1.000
_cell.angle_alpha   90.00
_cell.angle_beta   90.00
_cell.angle_gamma   90.00
#
_symmetry.space_group_name_H-M   'P 1'
#
loop_
_entity.id
_entity.type
_entity.pdbx_description
1 polymer ?
#
loop_
_entity_poly.entity_id
_entity_poly.type
_entity_poly.pdbx_seq_one_letter_code
_entity_poly.pdbx_strand_id
1 'polypeptide(L)'
;MSNRDRIQNGQYGTTPIGLASYVAVYILQLAWLAAGAFLYWRATWPSSCLPHDLMQVYVCSEELAQKRGWAETGLAIWLWITPPMVLLTVFRWFKRPKR
;
A
#
# COMPACT_ATOMS: atom_id res chain seq x y z
N MET A 1 16.91 -25.93 32.29
CA MET A 1 16.55 -24.64 31.64
C MET A 1 17.32 -24.51 30.33
N SER A 2 16.60 -24.12 29.28
CA SER A 2 16.83 -24.46 27.86
C SER A 2 17.83 -23.54 27.17
N ASN A 3 18.81 -24.12 26.47
CA ASN A 3 19.86 -23.49 25.68
C ASN A 3 19.34 -23.05 24.29
N ARG A 4 18.23 -22.31 24.22
CA ARG A 4 17.59 -21.88 22.96
C ARG A 4 17.43 -20.36 22.79
N ASP A 5 17.75 -19.55 23.80
CA ASP A 5 17.47 -18.11 23.77
C ASP A 5 18.64 -17.23 23.29
N ARG A 6 19.74 -17.82 22.79
CA ARG A 6 20.94 -17.04 22.38
C ARG A 6 21.05 -16.77 20.87
N ILE A 7 20.20 -17.36 20.04
CA ILE A 7 20.30 -17.26 18.56
C ILE A 7 19.13 -16.41 18.02
N GLN A 8 18.95 -15.18 18.49
CA GLN A 8 17.99 -14.26 17.84
C GLN A 8 18.30 -12.77 17.95
N ASN A 9 19.50 -12.39 18.43
CA ASN A 9 19.83 -10.98 18.71
C ASN A 9 20.99 -10.43 17.85
N GLY A 10 21.25 -10.99 16.65
CA GLY A 10 22.50 -10.70 15.94
C GLY A 10 22.50 -10.82 14.43
N GLN A 11 21.40 -10.49 13.74
CA GLN A 11 21.40 -10.42 12.27
C GLN A 11 20.78 -9.12 11.75
N TYR A 12 21.24 -7.99 12.27
CA TYR A 12 21.25 -6.76 11.48
C TYR A 12 22.48 -6.80 10.59
N GLY A 13 22.44 -7.68 9.58
CA GLY A 13 23.42 -7.65 8.51
C GLY A 13 23.27 -6.31 7.80
N THR A 14 24.18 -5.40 8.09
CA THR A 14 24.43 -4.20 7.29
C THR A 14 25.06 -4.65 5.98
N THR A 15 24.35 -5.45 5.19
CA THR A 15 24.69 -5.58 3.78
C THR A 15 24.45 -4.20 3.18
N PRO A 16 25.40 -3.64 2.41
CA PRO A 16 25.12 -2.46 1.63
C PRO A 16 23.90 -2.82 0.78
N ILE A 17 22.77 -2.18 1.05
CA ILE A 17 21.58 -2.24 0.20
C ILE A 17 22.05 -1.82 -1.19
N GLY A 18 22.32 -2.81 -2.03
CA GLY A 18 22.79 -2.58 -3.39
C GLY A 18 21.77 -1.72 -4.13
N LEU A 19 22.24 -0.95 -5.11
CA LEU A 19 21.40 -0.12 -5.98
C LEU A 19 20.11 -0.83 -6.43
N ALA A 20 20.21 -2.14 -6.67
CA ALA A 20 19.10 -3.03 -7.02
C ALA A 20 17.93 -3.03 -6.02
N SER A 21 18.20 -3.04 -4.71
CA SER A 21 17.13 -3.00 -3.69
C SER A 21 16.39 -1.67 -3.70
N TYR A 22 17.11 -0.56 -3.90
CA TYR A 22 16.51 0.76 -4.01
C TYR A 22 15.62 0.82 -5.27
N VAL A 23 16.16 0.45 -6.42
CA VAL A 23 15.42 0.41 -7.70
C VAL A 23 14.17 -0.48 -7.61
N ALA A 24 14.27 -1.66 -6.99
CA ALA A 24 13.14 -2.56 -6.80
C ALA A 24 11.99 -1.91 -6.02
N VAL A 25 12.30 -1.12 -4.98
CA VAL A 25 11.29 -0.40 -4.20
C VAL A 25 10.57 0.66 -5.05
N TYR A 26 11.30 1.40 -5.90
CA TYR A 26 10.68 2.38 -6.80
C TYR A 26 9.83 1.73 -7.88
N ILE A 27 10.29 0.62 -8.46
CA ILE A 27 9.50 -0.15 -9.43
C ILE A 27 8.21 -0.64 -8.77
N LEU A 28 8.29 -1.17 -7.54
CA LEU A 28 7.11 -1.63 -6.81
C LEU A 28 6.12 -0.49 -6.55
N GLN A 29 6.61 0.71 -6.22
CA GLN A 29 5.76 1.89 -6.04
C GLN A 29 5.10 2.33 -7.36
N LEU A 30 5.84 2.35 -8.46
CA LEU A 30 5.28 2.66 -9.78
C LEU A 30 4.24 1.62 -10.22
N ALA A 31 4.53 0.34 -10.01
CA ALA A 31 3.61 -0.76 -10.29
C ALA A 31 2.34 -0.64 -9.45
N TRP A 32 2.46 -0.24 -8.17
CA TRP A 32 1.31 0.00 -7.30
C TRP A 32 0.42 1.14 -7.82
N LEU A 33 1.01 2.27 -8.21
CA LEU A 33 0.26 3.39 -8.79
C LEU A 33 -0.39 3.02 -10.11
N ALA A 34 0.33 2.31 -10.98
CA ALA A 34 -0.19 1.82 -12.25
C ALA A 34 -1.35 0.83 -12.04
N ALA A 35 -1.27 -0.04 -11.04
CA ALA A 35 -2.37 -0.94 -10.69
C ALA A 35 -3.63 -0.17 -10.29
N GLY A 36 -3.49 0.88 -9.46
CA GLY A 36 -4.62 1.74 -9.09
C GLY A 36 -5.26 2.43 -10.30
N ALA A 37 -4.45 3.04 -11.17
CA ALA A 37 -4.95 3.69 -12.38
C ALA A 37 -5.61 2.71 -13.35
N PHE A 38 -5.04 1.52 -13.52
CA PHE A 38 -5.59 0.46 -14.36
C PHE A 38 -6.94 -0.03 -13.83
N LEU A 39 -7.04 -0.26 -12.53
CA LEU A 39 -8.29 -0.65 -11.87
C LEU A 39 -9.33 0.47 -11.98
N TYR A 40 -8.93 1.74 -11.83
CA TYR A 40 -9.83 2.89 -11.97
C TYR A 40 -10.41 3.00 -13.37
N TRP A 41 -9.60 2.78 -14.40
CA TRP A 41 -10.07 2.80 -15.79
C TRP A 41 -10.97 1.60 -16.12
N ARG A 42 -10.74 0.45 -15.50
CA ARG A 42 -11.57 -0.75 -15.69
C ARG A 42 -12.83 -0.77 -14.83
N ALA A 43 -12.86 -0.02 -13.74
CA ALA A 43 -13.99 0.00 -12.81
C ALA A 43 -15.16 0.80 -13.36
N THR A 44 -16.35 0.22 -13.25
CA THR A 44 -17.61 0.85 -13.63
C THR A 44 -18.25 1.54 -12.43
N TRP A 45 -18.04 2.84 -12.32
CA TRP A 45 -18.67 3.65 -11.27
C TRP A 45 -20.16 3.86 -11.56
N PRO A 46 -21.07 3.47 -10.64
CA PRO A 46 -22.49 3.78 -10.78
C PRO A 46 -22.71 5.29 -10.62
N SER A 47 -23.67 5.85 -11.36
CA SER A 47 -24.01 7.28 -11.33
C SER A 47 -24.44 7.80 -9.95
N SER A 48 -24.86 6.92 -9.04
CA SER A 48 -25.17 7.22 -7.64
C SER A 48 -23.94 7.47 -6.77
N CYS A 49 -22.74 7.06 -7.22
CA CYS A 49 -21.48 7.19 -6.50
C CYS A 49 -20.40 7.71 -7.47
N LEU A 50 -20.66 8.87 -8.10
CA LEU A 50 -19.64 9.58 -8.88
C LEU A 50 -18.81 10.45 -7.91
N PRO A 51 -17.56 10.05 -7.61
CA PRO A 51 -16.79 10.76 -6.60
C PRO A 51 -16.40 12.15 -7.11
N HIS A 52 -16.89 13.19 -6.44
CA HIS A 52 -16.45 14.57 -6.68
C HIS A 52 -15.22 14.93 -5.84
N ASP A 53 -14.95 14.16 -4.78
CA ASP A 53 -13.86 14.40 -3.83
C ASP A 53 -13.19 13.08 -3.40
N LEU A 54 -11.92 13.15 -2.98
CA LEU A 54 -11.13 12.00 -2.53
C LEU A 54 -11.79 11.27 -1.34
N MET A 55 -12.47 12.00 -0.47
CA MET A 55 -13.21 11.38 0.64
C MET A 55 -14.41 10.57 0.15
N GLN A 56 -15.11 11.05 -0.87
CA GLN A 56 -16.22 10.30 -1.48
C GLN A 56 -15.72 9.05 -2.19
N VAL A 57 -14.53 9.06 -2.80
CA VAL A 57 -13.90 7.85 -3.35
C VAL A 57 -13.77 6.78 -2.28
N TYR A 58 -13.36 7.17 -1.07
CA TYR A 58 -13.15 6.24 0.04
C TYR A 58 -14.47 5.68 0.57
N VAL A 59 -15.48 6.53 0.79
CA VAL A 59 -16.81 6.10 1.27
C VAL A 59 -17.52 5.23 0.22
N CYS A 60 -17.52 5.63 -1.05
CA CYS A 60 -18.11 4.84 -2.13
C CYS A 60 -17.33 3.55 -2.43
N SER A 61 -16.09 3.41 -1.97
CA SER A 61 -15.31 2.18 -2.18
C SER A 61 -15.87 0.96 -1.44
N GLU A 62 -16.57 1.17 -0.31
CA GLU A 62 -17.20 0.09 0.45
C GLU A 62 -18.39 -0.51 -0.32
N GLU A 63 -19.20 0.33 -0.96
CA GLU A 63 -20.26 -0.12 -1.86
C GLU A 63 -19.69 -0.74 -3.15
N LEU A 64 -18.56 -0.24 -3.64
CA LEU A 64 -17.89 -0.79 -4.82
C LEU A 64 -17.43 -2.24 -4.59
N ALA A 65 -16.97 -2.56 -3.37
CA ALA A 65 -16.56 -3.91 -2.98
C ALA A 65 -17.72 -4.92 -2.98
N GLN A 66 -18.97 -4.47 -2.82
CA GLN A 66 -20.16 -5.32 -2.83
C GLN A 66 -20.57 -5.72 -4.25
N LYS A 67 -20.10 -5.01 -5.28
CA LYS A 67 -20.31 -5.44 -6.67
C LYS A 67 -19.40 -6.62 -7.02
N ARG A 68 -19.93 -7.54 -7.83
CA ARG A 68 -19.29 -8.81 -8.20
C ARG A 68 -18.15 -8.68 -9.24
N GLY A 69 -17.78 -7.48 -9.65
CA GLY A 69 -16.71 -7.28 -10.63
C GLY A 69 -15.33 -7.30 -9.99
N TRP A 70 -14.44 -8.11 -10.55
CA TRP A 70 -13.05 -8.23 -10.10
C TRP A 70 -12.29 -6.89 -10.10
N ALA A 71 -12.61 -5.99 -11.04
CA ALA A 71 -12.02 -4.66 -11.11
C ALA A 71 -12.51 -3.74 -9.98
N GLU A 72 -13.79 -3.87 -9.59
CA GLU A 72 -14.44 -3.07 -8.55
C GLU A 72 -13.94 -3.48 -7.16
N THR A 73 -13.93 -4.78 -6.88
CA THR A 73 -13.36 -5.34 -5.65
C THR A 73 -11.85 -5.06 -5.58
N GLY A 74 -11.13 -5.19 -6.69
CA GLY A 74 -9.70 -4.89 -6.76
C GLY A 74 -9.39 -3.43 -6.46
N LEU A 75 -10.18 -2.49 -6.99
CA LEU A 75 -10.03 -1.06 -6.72
C LEU A 75 -10.30 -0.74 -5.25
N ALA A 76 -11.36 -1.32 -4.67
CA ALA A 76 -11.66 -1.16 -3.25
C ALA A 76 -10.46 -1.62 -2.40
N ILE A 77 -9.94 -2.83 -2.62
CA ILE A 77 -8.77 -3.35 -1.89
C ILE A 77 -7.56 -2.41 -2.06
N TRP A 78 -7.31 -1.92 -3.26
CA TRP A 78 -6.21 -0.99 -3.53
C TRP A 78 -6.33 0.31 -2.74
N LEU A 79 -7.55 0.88 -2.68
CA LEU A 79 -7.90 2.07 -1.89
C LEU A 79 -7.73 1.85 -0.39
N TRP A 80 -8.04 0.66 0.11
CA TRP A 80 -7.92 0.33 1.54
C TRP A 80 -6.49 0.02 1.97
N ILE A 81 -5.63 -0.45 1.06
CA ILE A 81 -4.22 -0.74 1.35
C ILE A 81 -3.35 0.53 1.32
N THR A 82 -3.73 1.55 0.54
CA THR A 82 -2.98 2.80 0.39
C THR A 82 -2.78 3.57 1.71
N PRO A 83 -3.82 3.84 2.53
CA PRO A 83 -3.66 4.57 3.79
C PRO A 83 -2.69 3.91 4.79
N PRO A 84 -2.70 2.59 5.04
CA PRO A 84 -1.69 1.97 5.89
C PRO A 84 -0.26 2.15 5.35
N MET A 85 -0.08 2.06 4.02
CA MET A 85 1.21 2.29 3.36
C MET A 85 1.72 3.73 3.58
N VAL A 86 0.83 4.71 3.40
CA VAL A 86 1.15 6.13 3.63
C VAL A 86 1.44 6.38 5.11
N LEU A 87 0.60 5.85 6.00
CA LEU A 87 0.75 6.02 7.45
C LEU A 87 2.09 5.45 7.94
N LEU A 88 2.46 4.24 7.53
CA LEU A 88 3.75 3.63 7.87
C LEU A 88 4.94 4.43 7.31
N THR A 89 4.78 5.01 6.13
CA THR A 89 5.79 5.91 5.54
C THR A 89 5.95 7.16 6.38
N VAL A 90 4.85 7.82 6.75
CA VAL A 90 4.86 9.01 7.62
C VAL A 90 5.49 8.69 8.97
N PHE A 91 5.12 7.57 9.61
CA PHE A 91 5.75 7.14 10.86
C PHE A 91 7.26 6.95 10.73
N ARG A 92 7.75 6.39 9.61
CA ARG A 92 9.20 6.27 9.35
C ARG A 92 9.89 7.63 9.20
N TRP A 93 9.24 8.61 8.56
CA TRP A 93 9.76 9.97 8.45
C TRP A 93 9.84 10.65 9.82
N PHE A 94 8.78 10.54 10.63
CA PHE A 94 8.76 11.09 12.00
C PHE A 94 9.73 10.39 12.95
N LYS A 95 9.97 9.08 12.78
CA LYS A 95 10.94 8.33 13.60
C LYS A 95 12.40 8.59 13.27
N ARG A 96 12.74 9.38 12.24
CA ARG A 96 14.14 9.81 12.05
C ARG A 96 14.46 10.86 13.12
N PRO A 97 15.27 10.53 14.15
CA PRO A 97 15.72 11.56 15.08
C PRO A 97 16.47 12.62 14.28
N LYS A 98 16.07 13.89 14.44
CA LYS A 98 16.92 15.03 14.13
C LYS A 98 18.27 14.76 14.80
N ARG A 99 19.30 14.54 13.98
CA ARG A 99 20.70 14.73 14.39
C ARG A 99 21.07 16.15 14.05
#